data_AF-A0A1J4RPQ0-F1
#
_entry.id   AF-A0A1J4RPQ0-F1
#
_cell.length_a   1.000
_cell.length_b   1.000
_cell.length_c   1.000
_cell.angle_alpha   90.00
_cell.angle_beta   90.00
_cell.angle_gamma   90.00
#
_symmetry.space_group_name_H-M   'P 1'
#
loop_
_entity.id
_entity.type
_entity.pdbx_description
1 polymer ?
#
loop_
_entity_poly.entity_id
_entity_poly.type
_entity_poly.pdbx_seq_one_letter_code
_entity_poly.pdbx_strand_id
1 'polypeptide(L)'
;MTSDELIAVLVQEMKQLDVDLIEDDYTNAVTSAQRETWALPITDGFKLHWVQERAKRHLLFMLATGRAKDFKVKQYSLSERFRNLRDLCKDMDAAFKAIRDEFPDAFPTLSDSDINDYELFGSYINSGFQYDGSGKDTTYEISNSPVVTPAPESYNE
;
A
#
# COMPACT_ATOMS: atom_id res chain seq x y z
N MET A 1 3.76 5.85 17.41
CA MET A 1 4.38 4.78 16.61
C MET A 1 4.89 5.35 15.31
N THR A 2 6.19 5.16 15.04
CA THR A 2 6.86 5.50 13.78
C THR A 2 6.77 4.36 12.76
N SER A 3 7.26 4.58 11.54
CA SER A 3 7.33 3.54 10.50
C SER A 3 8.21 2.37 10.93
N ASP A 4 9.39 2.65 11.48
CA ASP A 4 10.34 1.62 11.90
C ASP A 4 9.80 0.79 13.07
N GLU A 5 9.09 1.43 14.01
CA GLU A 5 8.42 0.74 15.12
C GLU A 5 7.30 -0.17 14.62
N LEU A 6 6.53 0.27 13.63
CA LEU A 6 5.48 -0.54 13.01
C LEU A 6 6.07 -1.74 12.26
N ILE A 7 7.13 -1.53 11.48
CA ILE A 7 7.82 -2.60 10.76
C ILE A 7 8.34 -3.65 11.75
N ALA A 8 8.96 -3.23 12.86
CA ALA A 8 9.44 -4.14 13.88
C ALA A 8 8.31 -5.01 14.48
N VAL A 9 7.15 -4.41 14.74
CA VAL A 9 5.96 -5.13 15.21
C VAL A 9 5.48 -6.14 14.16
N LEU A 10 5.38 -5.72 12.89
CA LEU A 10 4.92 -6.59 11.79
C LEU A 10 5.86 -7.77 11.58
N VAL A 11 7.18 -7.57 11.63
CA VAL A 11 8.18 -8.64 11.55
C VAL A 11 8.00 -9.63 12.69
N GLN A 12 7.73 -9.15 13.92
CA GLN A 12 7.50 -10.03 15.07
C GLN A 12 6.22 -10.86 14.91
N GLU A 13 5.13 -10.26 14.42
CA GLU A 13 3.85 -10.93 14.24
C GLU A 13 3.85 -11.91 13.05
N MET A 14 4.58 -11.58 11.99
CA MET A 14 4.68 -12.39 10.76
C MET A 14 5.81 -13.41 10.80
N LYS A 15 6.52 -13.56 11.94
CA LYS A 15 7.73 -14.39 12.08
C LYS A 15 7.62 -15.85 11.61
N GLN A 16 6.42 -16.45 11.62
CA GLN A 16 6.22 -17.81 11.08
C GLN A 16 5.93 -17.86 9.58
N LEU A 17 5.56 -16.73 8.98
CA LEU A 17 5.29 -16.53 7.56
C LEU A 17 6.51 -15.94 6.80
N ASP A 18 7.55 -15.56 7.55
CA ASP A 18 8.72 -14.75 7.16
C ASP A 18 9.64 -15.36 6.09
N VAL A 19 9.54 -16.67 5.79
CA VAL A 19 10.49 -17.33 4.85
C VAL A 19 10.42 -16.74 3.44
N ASP A 20 9.28 -16.15 3.06
CA ASP A 20 9.05 -15.60 1.72
C ASP A 20 9.06 -14.05 1.69
N LEU A 21 9.20 -13.37 2.85
CA LEU A 21 9.11 -11.90 2.94
C LEU A 21 10.50 -11.29 3.18
N ILE A 22 10.80 -10.20 2.49
CA ILE A 22 12.02 -9.41 2.68
C ILE A 22 11.69 -8.02 3.25
N GLU A 23 12.71 -7.29 3.70
CA GLU A 23 12.57 -5.96 4.31
C GLU A 23 11.77 -4.97 3.44
N ASP A 24 11.97 -5.01 2.13
CA ASP A 24 11.23 -4.18 1.17
C ASP A 24 9.72 -4.46 1.20
N ASP A 25 9.29 -5.70 1.44
CA ASP A 25 7.88 -6.07 1.49
C ASP A 25 7.18 -5.41 2.69
N TYR A 26 7.85 -5.36 3.84
CA TYR A 26 7.34 -4.67 5.04
C TYR A 26 7.23 -3.17 4.82
N THR A 27 8.23 -2.55 4.19
CA THR A 27 8.23 -1.13 3.85
C THR A 27 7.12 -0.79 2.86
N ASN A 28 6.96 -1.61 1.82
CA ASN A 28 5.91 -1.46 0.82
C ASN A 28 4.51 -1.62 1.43
N ALA A 29 4.32 -2.61 2.30
CA ALA A 29 3.06 -2.85 2.97
C ALA A 29 2.63 -1.69 3.90
N VAL A 30 3.59 -1.13 4.66
CA VAL A 30 3.33 0.05 5.49
C VAL A 30 3.00 1.26 4.63
N THR A 31 3.76 1.48 3.54
CA THR A 31 3.50 2.58 2.60
C THR A 31 2.10 2.46 1.97
N SER A 32 1.69 1.27 1.55
CA SER A 32 0.34 1.02 1.03
C SER A 32 -0.72 1.26 2.09
N ALA A 33 -0.53 0.79 3.32
CA ALA A 33 -1.46 1.03 4.42
C ALA A 33 -1.64 2.52 4.72
N GLN A 34 -0.56 3.32 4.68
CA GLN A 34 -0.61 4.77 4.88
C GLN A 34 -1.40 5.49 3.79
N ARG A 35 -1.42 4.98 2.55
CA ARG A 35 -2.24 5.54 1.46
C ARG A 35 -3.73 5.30 1.68
N GLU A 36 -4.09 4.17 2.27
CA GLU A 36 -5.48 3.81 2.55
C GLU A 36 -6.02 4.44 3.85
N THR A 37 -5.13 4.86 4.75
CA THR A 37 -5.48 5.26 6.12
C THR A 37 -4.86 6.60 6.52
N TRP A 38 -3.93 6.61 7.47
CA TRP A 38 -3.29 7.81 7.98
C TRP A 38 -1.77 7.72 7.82
N ALA A 39 -1.13 8.87 7.62
CA ALA A 39 0.31 8.97 7.64
C ALA A 39 0.86 8.80 9.06
N LEU A 40 1.96 8.06 9.20
CA LEU A 40 2.77 7.99 10.42
C LEU A 40 3.54 9.31 10.61
N PRO A 41 3.87 9.70 11.86
CA PRO A 41 3.64 8.96 13.10
C PRO A 41 2.22 9.11 13.66
N ILE A 42 1.70 8.02 14.25
CA ILE A 42 0.36 7.97 14.86
C ILE A 42 0.47 7.70 16.36
N THR A 43 -0.30 8.43 17.16
CA THR A 43 -0.40 8.27 18.62
C THR A 43 -1.74 7.70 19.08
N ASP A 44 -2.78 7.82 18.25
CA ASP A 44 -4.11 7.31 18.52
C ASP A 44 -4.18 5.79 18.37
N GLY A 45 -4.69 5.09 19.39
CA GLY A 45 -4.74 3.63 19.42
C GLY A 45 -5.68 3.00 18.39
N PHE A 46 -6.80 3.66 18.07
CA PHE A 46 -7.72 3.19 17.03
C PHE A 46 -7.06 3.28 15.65
N LYS A 47 -6.47 4.43 15.35
CA LYS A 47 -5.76 4.63 14.07
C LYS A 47 -4.59 3.67 13.92
N LEU A 48 -3.84 3.46 15.01
CA LEU A 48 -2.72 2.54 15.05
C LEU A 48 -3.14 1.10 14.73
N HIS A 49 -4.21 0.63 15.36
CA HIS A 49 -4.75 -0.71 15.12
C HIS A 49 -5.10 -0.91 13.64
N TRP A 50 -5.82 0.04 13.04
CA TRP A 50 -6.26 -0.10 11.65
C TRP A 50 -5.12 0.02 10.64
N VAL A 51 -4.14 0.90 10.86
CA VAL A 51 -2.94 0.96 10.00
C VAL A 51 -2.18 -0.36 10.05
N GLN A 52 -2.05 -0.97 11.22
CA GLN A 52 -1.40 -2.27 11.38
C GLN A 52 -2.18 -3.38 10.68
N GLU A 53 -3.50 -3.44 10.83
CA GLU A 53 -4.34 -4.43 10.14
C GLU A 53 -4.29 -4.26 8.61
N ARG A 54 -4.27 -3.02 8.09
CA ARG A 54 -4.09 -2.78 6.65
C ARG A 54 -2.71 -3.22 6.17
N ALA A 55 -1.65 -2.94 6.92
CA ALA A 55 -0.30 -3.37 6.57
C ALA A 55 -0.20 -4.92 6.53
N LYS A 56 -0.76 -5.61 7.52
CA LYS A 56 -0.84 -7.10 7.53
C LYS A 56 -1.58 -7.63 6.31
N ARG A 57 -2.70 -7.01 5.95
CA ARG A 57 -3.48 -7.40 4.76
C ARG A 57 -2.62 -7.30 3.51
N HIS A 58 -1.85 -6.23 3.33
CA HIS A 58 -0.95 -6.10 2.17
C HIS A 58 0.14 -7.18 2.16
N LEU A 59 0.74 -7.50 3.30
CA LEU A 59 1.74 -8.58 3.40
C LEU A 59 1.15 -9.94 3.04
N LEU A 60 -0.06 -10.25 3.54
CA LEU A 60 -0.76 -11.50 3.21
C LEU A 60 -1.11 -11.58 1.72
N PHE A 61 -1.45 -10.45 1.11
CA PHE A 61 -1.68 -10.37 -0.33
C PHE A 61 -0.40 -10.59 -1.14
N MET A 62 0.73 -10.03 -0.72
CA MET A 62 2.05 -10.28 -1.34
C MET A 62 2.43 -11.77 -1.26
N LEU A 63 2.22 -12.41 -0.10
CA LEU A 63 2.41 -13.87 0.06
C LEU A 63 1.51 -14.68 -0.86
N ALA A 64 0.23 -14.30 -0.98
CA ALA A 64 -0.71 -14.98 -1.86
C ALA A 64 -0.27 -14.87 -3.33
N THR A 65 0.07 -13.67 -3.78
CA THR A 65 0.49 -13.41 -5.17
C THR A 65 1.84 -14.04 -5.50
N GLY A 66 2.80 -14.06 -4.57
CA GLY A 66 4.06 -14.78 -4.71
C GLY A 66 3.83 -16.28 -4.95
N ARG A 67 2.97 -16.89 -4.13
CA ARG A 67 2.61 -18.32 -4.21
C ARG A 67 1.71 -18.67 -5.40
N ALA A 68 1.06 -17.70 -6.02
CA ALA A 68 0.26 -17.93 -7.22
C ALA A 68 1.12 -18.47 -8.39
N LYS A 69 2.41 -18.11 -8.43
CA LYS A 69 3.36 -18.63 -9.44
C LYS A 69 3.62 -20.13 -9.29
N ASP A 70 3.52 -20.65 -8.07
CA ASP A 70 3.74 -22.07 -7.77
C ASP A 70 2.47 -22.91 -7.91
N PHE A 71 1.34 -22.28 -8.26
CA PHE A 71 0.07 -22.95 -8.44
C PHE A 71 0.10 -23.88 -9.67
N LYS A 72 0.43 -25.15 -9.42
CA LYS A 72 0.29 -26.23 -10.42
C LYS A 72 -1.03 -26.95 -10.19
N VAL A 73 -1.73 -27.25 -11.30
CA VAL A 73 -3.11 -27.78 -11.41
C VAL A 73 -3.41 -29.07 -10.61
N LYS A 74 -2.44 -29.67 -9.91
CA LYS A 74 -2.59 -30.96 -9.19
C LYS A 74 -2.19 -30.95 -7.71
N GLN A 75 -1.90 -29.79 -7.11
CA GLN A 75 -1.57 -29.71 -5.68
C GLN A 75 -2.77 -29.20 -4.84
N TYR A 76 -3.61 -30.12 -4.35
CA TYR A 76 -4.80 -29.79 -3.56
C TYR A 76 -4.48 -28.98 -2.30
N SER A 77 -3.42 -29.35 -1.56
CA SER A 77 -3.02 -28.68 -0.32
C SER A 77 -2.53 -27.24 -0.53
N LEU A 78 -1.88 -26.96 -1.66
CA LEU A 78 -1.47 -25.59 -2.01
C LEU A 78 -2.69 -24.74 -2.39
N SER A 79 -3.69 -25.36 -3.04
CA SER A 79 -4.95 -24.69 -3.40
C SER A 79 -5.78 -24.26 -2.18
N GLU A 80 -5.74 -25.04 -1.10
CA GLU A 80 -6.42 -24.70 0.16
C GLU A 80 -5.70 -23.57 0.88
N ARG A 81 -4.36 -23.62 0.98
CA ARG A 81 -3.57 -22.53 1.57
C ARG A 81 -3.76 -21.21 0.84
N PHE A 82 -3.76 -21.24 -0.49
CA PHE A 82 -4.01 -20.05 -1.31
C PHE A 82 -5.43 -19.51 -1.11
N ARG A 83 -6.45 -20.39 -1.06
CA ARG A 83 -7.83 -19.98 -0.75
C ARG A 83 -7.94 -19.37 0.63
N ASN A 84 -7.35 -19.98 1.65
CA ASN A 84 -7.39 -19.49 3.02
C ASN A 84 -6.76 -18.09 3.13
N LEU A 85 -5.62 -17.83 2.47
CA LEU A 85 -5.00 -16.50 2.45
C LEU A 85 -5.90 -15.47 1.75
N ARG A 86 -6.53 -15.85 0.64
CA ARG A 86 -7.46 -14.97 -0.08
C ARG A 86 -8.71 -14.65 0.74
N ASP A 87 -9.28 -15.65 1.40
CA ASP A 87 -10.48 -15.48 2.22
C ASP A 87 -10.16 -14.63 3.45
N LEU A 88 -9.01 -14.82 4.09
CA LEU A 88 -8.52 -13.92 5.14
C LEU A 88 -8.41 -12.46 4.67
N CYS A 89 -7.84 -12.22 3.47
CA CYS A 89 -7.77 -10.87 2.92
C CYS A 89 -9.16 -10.26 2.70
N LYS A 90 -10.13 -11.05 2.22
CA LYS A 90 -11.51 -10.58 2.05
C LYS A 90 -12.17 -10.23 3.37
N ASP A 91 -11.96 -11.04 4.41
CA ASP A 91 -12.52 -10.81 5.73
C ASP A 91 -11.95 -9.52 6.34
N MET A 92 -10.63 -9.28 6.17
CA MET A 92 -9.98 -8.04 6.58
C MET A 92 -10.49 -6.81 5.81
N ASP A 93 -10.73 -6.94 4.51
CA ASP A 93 -11.31 -5.86 3.69
C ASP A 93 -12.78 -5.57 4.09
N ALA A 94 -13.56 -6.62 4.41
CA ALA A 94 -14.93 -6.46 4.88
C ALA A 94 -14.99 -5.78 6.26
N ALA A 95 -14.12 -6.18 7.19
CA ALA A 95 -14.00 -5.54 8.51
C ALA A 95 -13.60 -4.07 8.40
N PHE A 96 -12.65 -3.76 7.52
CA PHE A 96 -12.23 -2.38 7.28
C PHE A 96 -13.36 -1.53 6.70
N LYS A 97 -14.11 -2.06 5.72
CA LYS A 97 -15.27 -1.37 5.15
C LYS A 97 -16.35 -1.10 6.21
N ALA A 98 -16.67 -2.08 7.05
CA ALA A 98 -17.66 -1.93 8.10
C ALA A 98 -17.31 -0.79 9.07
N ILE A 99 -16.04 -0.67 9.44
CA ILE A 99 -15.58 0.38 10.36
C ILE A 99 -15.50 1.75 9.70
N ARG A 100 -15.17 1.80 8.40
CA ARG A 100 -15.24 3.04 7.63
C ARG A 100 -16.68 3.55 7.54
N ASP A 101 -17.64 2.64 7.36
CA ASP A 101 -19.06 2.97 7.30
C ASP A 101 -19.62 3.37 8.68
N GLU A 102 -19.09 2.81 9.78
CA GLU A 102 -19.49 3.11 11.17
C GLU A 102 -18.89 4.43 11.70
N PHE A 103 -17.64 4.74 11.33
CA PHE A 103 -16.91 5.94 11.78
C PHE A 103 -16.38 6.76 10.58
N PRO A 104 -17.25 7.30 9.72
CA PRO A 104 -16.83 8.01 8.51
C PRO A 104 -15.93 9.21 8.81
N ASP A 105 -16.16 9.91 9.93
CA ASP A 105 -15.38 11.09 10.33
C ASP A 105 -13.97 10.78 10.85
N ALA A 106 -13.71 9.52 11.22
CA ALA A 106 -12.40 9.11 11.75
C ALA A 106 -11.37 8.90 10.64
N PHE A 107 -11.84 8.51 9.46
CA PHE A 107 -11.02 8.29 8.28
C PHE A 107 -10.82 9.62 7.53
N PRO A 108 -9.68 9.81 6.85
CA PRO A 108 -9.60 10.89 5.90
C PRO A 108 -10.73 10.68 4.89
N THR A 109 -11.60 11.67 4.73
CA THR A 109 -12.54 11.72 3.62
C THR A 109 -11.73 11.72 2.34
N LEU A 110 -11.44 10.53 1.85
CA LEU A 110 -11.13 10.28 0.45
C LEU A 110 -12.40 10.70 -0.25
N SER A 111 -12.40 11.93 -0.78
CA SER A 111 -13.55 12.45 -1.49
C SER A 111 -13.95 11.39 -2.52
N ASP A 112 -15.25 11.12 -2.66
CA ASP A 112 -15.80 10.13 -3.60
C ASP A 112 -15.38 10.38 -5.07
N SER A 113 -14.59 11.43 -5.35
CA SER A 113 -13.98 11.77 -6.64
C SER A 113 -12.51 11.36 -6.82
N ASP A 114 -11.77 10.93 -5.78
CA ASP A 114 -10.30 10.76 -5.88
C ASP A 114 -9.79 9.33 -5.67
N ILE A 115 -10.67 8.34 -5.47
CA ILE A 115 -10.27 6.93 -5.49
C ILE A 115 -11.14 6.18 -6.48
N ASN A 116 -10.56 5.94 -7.64
CA ASN A 116 -10.96 4.79 -8.42
C ASN A 116 -10.45 3.54 -7.70
N ASP A 117 -11.32 2.58 -7.39
CA ASP A 117 -10.96 1.29 -6.78
C ASP A 117 -9.87 0.54 -7.57
N TYR A 118 -9.60 0.92 -8.83
CA TYR A 118 -8.49 0.40 -9.63
C TYR A 118 -7.10 0.93 -9.20
N GLU A 119 -7.00 2.09 -8.54
CA GLU A 119 -5.73 2.69 -8.09
C GLU A 119 -5.24 2.08 -6.76
N LEU A 120 -6.15 1.46 -6.00
CA LEU A 120 -5.84 0.70 -4.79
C LEU A 120 -5.13 -0.64 -5.08
N PHE A 121 -5.17 -1.13 -6.32
CA PHE A 121 -4.46 -2.33 -6.76
C PHE A 121 -3.59 -2.05 -7.99
N GLY A 122 -2.51 -1.31 -7.81
CA GLY A 122 -1.48 -1.24 -8.83
C GLY A 122 -0.31 -0.34 -8.46
N SER A 123 0.84 -0.93 -8.14
CA SER A 123 2.11 -0.30 -8.48
C SER A 123 2.28 -0.40 -10.00
N TYR A 124 1.67 0.52 -10.73
CA TYR A 124 2.05 0.79 -12.09
C TYR A 124 3.16 1.85 -12.06
N ILE A 125 4.41 1.41 -12.10
CA ILE A 125 5.52 2.28 -12.46
C ILE A 125 5.36 2.54 -13.96
N ASN A 126 4.67 3.63 -14.31
CA ASN A 126 4.76 4.16 -15.67
C ASN A 126 5.85 5.22 -15.70
N SER A 127 6.79 5.02 -16.61
CA SER A 127 7.78 5.99 -17.01
C SER A 127 7.13 7.35 -17.26
N GLY A 128 7.38 8.35 -16.41
CA GLY A 128 7.37 9.81 -16.65
C GLY A 128 6.41 10.47 -17.64
N PHE A 129 5.35 9.83 -18.11
CA PHE A 129 4.45 10.33 -19.14
C PHE A 129 3.08 10.62 -18.54
N GLN A 130 2.59 11.82 -18.78
CA GLN A 130 1.25 12.26 -18.38
C GLN A 130 0.38 12.37 -19.61
N TYR A 131 -0.82 11.78 -19.56
CA TYR A 131 -1.81 11.86 -20.63
C TYR A 131 -3.07 12.57 -20.13
N ASP A 132 -3.70 13.36 -20.98
CA ASP A 132 -5.01 13.95 -20.68
C ASP A 132 -6.16 12.93 -20.86
N GLY A 133 -7.38 13.32 -20.50
CA GLY A 133 -8.58 12.47 -20.63
C GLY A 133 -8.97 12.08 -22.07
N SER A 134 -8.28 12.64 -23.08
CA SER A 134 -8.40 12.25 -24.49
C SER A 134 -7.26 11.34 -24.97
N GLY A 135 -6.29 11.02 -24.09
CA GLY A 135 -5.12 10.22 -24.41
C GLY A 135 -3.99 11.00 -25.08
N LYS A 136 -4.04 12.35 -25.06
CA LYS A 136 -2.96 13.20 -25.58
C LYS A 136 -1.86 13.31 -24.54
N ASP A 137 -0.62 13.13 -24.98
CA ASP A 137 0.57 13.32 -24.15
C ASP A 137 0.74 14.81 -23.77
N THR A 138 0.74 15.11 -22.47
CA THR A 138 0.92 16.45 -21.88
C THR A 138 2.22 16.58 -21.09
N THR A 139 3.17 15.64 -21.25
CA THR A 139 4.39 15.53 -20.45
C THR A 139 5.26 16.80 -20.45
N TYR A 140 5.20 17.60 -21.52
CA TYR A 140 6.04 18.79 -21.69
C TYR A 140 5.26 20.11 -21.80
N GLU A 141 4.01 20.15 -21.32
CA GLU A 141 3.28 21.42 -21.28
C GLU A 141 3.92 22.38 -20.26
N ILE A 142 3.98 23.68 -20.60
CA ILE A 142 4.75 24.71 -19.86
C ILE A 142 4.32 24.82 -18.39
N SER A 143 3.08 24.45 -18.06
CA SER A 143 2.56 24.41 -16.68
C SER A 143 3.17 23.30 -15.81
N ASN A 144 3.80 22.30 -16.43
CA ASN A 144 4.30 21.08 -15.75
C ASN A 144 5.83 20.98 -15.76
N SER A 145 6.55 22.05 -16.14
CA SER A 145 8.01 22.08 -15.99
C SER A 145 8.37 22.12 -14.50
N PRO A 146 9.17 21.18 -13.97
CA PRO A 146 9.75 21.35 -12.64
C PRO A 146 10.64 22.59 -12.66
N VAL A 147 10.37 23.55 -11.78
CA VAL A 147 11.24 24.72 -11.59
C VAL A 147 12.52 24.23 -10.94
N VAL A 148 13.47 23.79 -11.76
CA VAL A 148 14.85 23.55 -11.34
C VAL A 148 15.55 24.90 -11.36
N THR A 149 15.51 25.62 -10.24
CA THR A 149 16.43 26.72 -9.98
C THR A 149 17.69 26.13 -9.33
N PRO A 150 18.82 25.99 -10.05
CA PRO A 150 20.09 25.70 -9.38
C PRO A 150 20.44 26.91 -8.48
N ALA A 151 20.76 26.63 -7.22
CA ALA A 151 21.27 27.65 -6.30
C ALA A 151 22.61 28.20 -6.83
N PRO A 152 22.85 29.51 -6.81
CA PRO A 152 24.14 30.05 -7.23
C PRO A 152 25.23 29.61 -6.24
N GLU A 153 26.23 28.88 -6.75
CA GLU A 153 27.47 28.60 -6.03
C GLU A 153 28.18 29.93 -5.74
N SER A 154 28.28 30.30 -4.47
CA SER A 154 29.12 31.42 -4.03
C SER A 154 30.59 31.01 -4.17
N TYR A 155 31.27 31.51 -5.19
CA TYR A 155 32.74 31.51 -5.22
C TYR A 155 33.24 32.50 -4.17
N ASN A 156 33.90 31.99 -3.13
CA ASN A 156 34.68 32.81 -2.21
C ASN A 156 35.98 33.20 -2.93
N GLU A 157 36.22 34.51 -3.07
CA GLU A 157 37.55 35.09 -3.36
C GLU A 157 38.45 35.05 -2.12
#